data_AF-A0ABC8IX91-F1
#
_entry.id   AF-A0ABC8IX91-F1
#
_cell.length_a   1.000
_cell.length_b   1.000
_cell.length_c   1.000
_cell.angle_alpha   90.00
_cell.angle_beta   90.00
_cell.angle_gamma   90.00
#
_symmetry.space_group_name_H-M   'P 1'
#
loop_
_entity.id
_entity.type
_entity.pdbx_description
1 polymer ?
#
loop_
_entity_poly.entity_id
_entity_poly.type
_entity_poly.pdbx_seq_one_letter_code
_entity_poly.pdbx_strand_id
1 'polypeptide(L)'
;MALKLEAKGGKKGNVWDDGVHENVRKVYVGQGQSCISFVKFEYVDDSEVIIGDEHGEHTQKVEEFEVDENDYIVYVEAFRETATQETIVALKFETSKGKTNKHFKEGPGVKFVLQGGKIVGFHGRSTNVLHSLGAYISDPISTHQLHGKWTKKKKEEAKQEMTPAIRGWTASTSGTVNGKKGLLMHGGKAVTNDRFDDLFFYEFNSA
;
A
#
# COMPACT_ATOMS: atom_id res chain seq x y z
N MET A 1 -16.55 -3.91 -7.65
CA MET A 1 -15.51 -4.66 -8.38
C MET A 1 -14.27 -4.69 -7.50
N ALA A 2 -13.63 -5.84 -7.34
CA ALA A 2 -12.41 -5.96 -6.55
C ALA A 2 -11.17 -6.01 -7.46
N LEU A 3 -10.09 -5.34 -7.06
CA LEU A 3 -8.78 -5.37 -7.69
C LEU A 3 -7.86 -6.35 -6.96
N LYS A 4 -7.26 -7.28 -7.69
CA LYS A 4 -6.25 -8.19 -7.14
C LYS A 4 -4.89 -7.49 -7.08
N LEU A 5 -4.33 -7.37 -5.88
CA LEU A 5 -2.95 -6.94 -5.66
C LEU A 5 -2.02 -8.15 -5.75
N GLU A 6 -0.94 -8.04 -6.51
CA GLU A 6 0.07 -9.08 -6.65
C GLU A 6 0.64 -9.52 -5.29
N ALA A 7 0.83 -10.83 -5.13
CA ALA A 7 1.47 -11.37 -3.95
C ALA A 7 2.96 -11.02 -3.94
N LYS A 8 3.45 -10.50 -2.82
CA LYS A 8 4.86 -10.10 -2.65
C LYS A 8 5.54 -11.04 -1.66
N GLY A 9 6.70 -11.56 -2.04
CA GLY A 9 7.44 -12.56 -1.28
C GLY A 9 8.06 -13.63 -2.16
N GLY A 10 8.46 -14.72 -1.52
CA GLY A 10 9.10 -15.85 -2.19
C GLY A 10 8.16 -16.62 -3.11
N LYS A 11 8.74 -17.26 -4.12
CA LYS A 11 8.01 -18.07 -5.13
C LYS A 11 7.84 -19.54 -4.74
N LYS A 12 8.29 -19.94 -3.56
CA LYS A 12 8.19 -21.32 -3.06
C LYS A 12 6.80 -21.57 -2.48
N GLY A 13 6.41 -22.84 -2.41
CA GLY A 13 5.19 -23.30 -1.76
C GLY A 13 4.01 -23.39 -2.70
N ASN A 14 2.90 -23.88 -2.16
CA ASN A 14 1.64 -24.02 -2.88
C ASN A 14 0.94 -22.67 -2.94
N VAL A 15 0.32 -22.37 -4.07
CA VAL A 15 -0.53 -21.18 -4.22
C VAL A 15 -1.86 -21.46 -3.52
N TRP A 16 -2.35 -20.47 -2.81
CA TRP A 16 -3.69 -20.46 -2.21
C TRP A 16 -4.35 -19.11 -2.47
N ASP A 17 -5.68 -19.11 -2.49
CA ASP A 17 -6.49 -17.95 -2.85
C ASP A 17 -7.86 -18.11 -2.19
N ASP A 18 -8.15 -17.33 -1.15
CA ASP A 18 -9.43 -17.39 -0.43
C ASP A 18 -10.56 -16.74 -1.24
N GLY A 19 -10.21 -16.00 -2.30
CA GLY A 19 -11.16 -15.27 -3.13
C GLY A 19 -11.51 -13.89 -2.56
N VAL A 20 -12.70 -13.41 -2.95
CA VAL A 20 -13.20 -12.07 -2.65
C VAL A 20 -14.47 -12.20 -1.83
N HIS A 21 -14.53 -11.43 -0.76
CA HIS A 21 -15.62 -11.37 0.22
C HIS A 21 -16.13 -9.94 0.40
N GLU A 22 -17.15 -9.72 1.22
CA GLU A 22 -17.61 -8.37 1.54
C GLU A 22 -16.68 -7.68 2.55
N ASN A 23 -16.20 -8.38 3.57
CA ASN A 23 -15.28 -7.85 4.58
C ASN A 23 -14.40 -8.92 5.24
N VAL A 24 -13.31 -8.49 5.85
CA VAL A 24 -12.50 -9.33 6.75
C VAL A 24 -13.01 -9.14 8.18
N ARG A 25 -13.42 -10.23 8.82
CA ARG A 25 -13.89 -10.25 10.22
C ARG A 25 -12.74 -10.38 11.20
N LYS A 26 -11.84 -11.31 10.92
CA LYS A 26 -10.77 -11.67 11.85
C LYS A 26 -9.56 -12.20 11.09
N VAL A 27 -8.38 -11.88 11.60
CA VAL A 27 -7.11 -12.39 11.11
C VAL A 27 -6.42 -13.17 12.22
N TYR A 28 -5.90 -14.34 11.87
CA TYR A 28 -5.08 -15.17 12.72
C TYR A 28 -3.65 -15.20 12.19
N VAL A 29 -2.67 -14.94 13.05
CA VAL A 29 -1.25 -14.95 12.69
C VAL A 29 -0.48 -15.83 13.66
N GLY A 30 0.06 -16.94 13.16
CA GLY A 30 0.93 -17.84 13.91
C GLY A 30 2.39 -17.51 13.63
N GLN A 31 3.09 -17.05 14.66
CA GLN A 31 4.52 -16.75 14.55
C GLN A 31 5.35 -18.01 14.80
N GLY A 32 6.22 -18.33 13.85
CA GLY A 32 7.25 -19.36 13.98
C GLY A 32 8.51 -18.81 14.65
N GLN A 33 9.61 -19.57 14.55
CA GLN A 33 10.88 -19.20 15.19
C GLN A 33 11.53 -17.96 14.57
N SER A 34 11.35 -17.74 13.26
CA SER A 34 11.99 -16.62 12.54
C SER A 34 11.12 -16.01 11.43
N CYS A 35 9.91 -16.54 11.21
CA CYS A 35 9.00 -16.06 10.19
C CYS A 35 7.53 -16.30 10.60
N ILE A 36 6.60 -15.82 9.79
CA ILE A 36 5.18 -16.16 9.93
C ILE A 36 4.98 -17.59 9.41
N SER A 37 4.61 -18.49 10.30
CA SER A 37 4.38 -19.89 9.98
C SER A 37 2.97 -20.15 9.49
N PHE A 38 2.01 -19.35 9.94
CA PHE A 38 0.58 -19.62 9.75
C PHE A 38 -0.21 -18.33 9.59
N VAL A 39 -1.14 -18.32 8.65
CA VAL A 39 -2.23 -17.35 8.59
C VAL A 39 -3.56 -18.05 8.33
N LYS A 40 -4.63 -17.47 8.89
CA LYS A 40 -6.01 -17.85 8.62
C LYS A 40 -6.86 -16.59 8.69
N PHE A 41 -7.93 -16.57 7.91
CA PHE A 41 -8.83 -15.44 7.83
C PHE A 41 -10.27 -15.89 8.04
N GLU A 42 -11.04 -15.08 8.73
CA GLU A 42 -12.50 -15.15 8.72
C GLU A 42 -13.03 -13.94 7.99
N TYR A 43 -14.02 -14.18 7.15
CA TYR A 43 -14.66 -13.18 6.32
C TYR A 43 -16.14 -13.05 6.69
N VAL A 44 -16.78 -12.01 6.15
CA VAL A 44 -18.23 -11.83 6.20
C VAL A 44 -18.73 -11.69 4.78
N ASP A 45 -19.76 -12.46 4.44
CA ASP A 45 -20.56 -12.34 3.22
C ASP A 45 -22.04 -12.42 3.59
N ASP A 46 -22.86 -11.46 3.15
CA ASP A 46 -24.31 -11.42 3.41
C ASP A 46 -24.66 -11.54 4.92
N SER A 47 -23.81 -10.99 5.80
CA SER A 47 -23.86 -11.12 7.27
C SER A 47 -23.55 -12.51 7.85
N GLU A 48 -23.15 -13.48 7.02
CA GLU A 48 -22.67 -14.79 7.47
C GLU A 48 -21.15 -14.81 7.64
N VAL A 49 -20.67 -15.58 8.61
CA VAL A 49 -19.22 -15.75 8.85
C VAL A 49 -18.69 -16.87 7.96
N ILE A 50 -17.75 -16.53 7.09
CA ILE A 50 -17.06 -17.49 6.22
C ILE A 50 -15.69 -17.79 6.83
N ILE A 51 -15.47 -19.04 7.22
CA ILE A 51 -14.21 -19.49 7.80
C ILE A 51 -13.28 -19.91 6.66
N GLY A 52 -12.20 -19.18 6.45
CA GLY A 52 -11.18 -19.51 5.46
C GLY A 52 -10.30 -20.69 5.88
N ASP A 53 -9.65 -21.28 4.88
CA ASP A 53 -8.68 -22.34 5.07
C ASP A 53 -7.43 -21.86 5.81
N GLU A 54 -6.69 -22.83 6.33
CA GLU A 54 -5.45 -22.59 7.05
C GLU A 54 -4.24 -22.63 6.10
N HIS A 55 -3.41 -21.59 6.14
CA HIS A 55 -2.28 -21.45 5.23
C HIS A 55 -0.96 -21.46 6.00
N GLY A 56 -0.22 -22.55 5.89
CA GLY A 56 1.03 -22.75 6.62
C GLY A 56 0.95 -23.87 7.64
N GLU A 57 1.82 -23.85 8.65
CA GLU A 57 1.81 -24.81 9.76
C GLU A 57 1.46 -24.11 11.07
N HIS A 58 0.42 -24.62 11.74
CA HIS A 58 -0.10 -24.07 12.99
C HIS A 58 0.99 -24.05 14.08
N THR A 59 1.06 -22.98 14.86
CA THR A 59 2.03 -22.83 15.95
C THR A 59 1.34 -22.86 17.32
N GLN A 60 2.12 -22.95 18.41
CA GLN A 60 1.55 -22.93 19.77
C GLN A 60 0.93 -21.58 20.15
N LYS A 61 1.35 -20.49 19.51
CA LYS A 61 0.89 -19.12 19.81
C LYS A 61 0.41 -18.44 18.54
N VAL A 62 -0.90 -18.25 18.47
CA VAL A 62 -1.58 -17.52 17.39
C VAL A 62 -2.07 -16.19 17.95
N GLU A 63 -1.71 -15.09 17.29
CA GLU A 63 -2.28 -13.77 17.54
C GLU A 63 -3.58 -13.62 16.75
N GLU A 64 -4.64 -13.21 17.43
CA GLU A 64 -5.92 -12.87 16.80
C GLU A 64 -6.06 -11.35 16.68
N PHE A 65 -6.52 -10.91 15.52
CA PHE A 65 -6.86 -9.53 15.24
C PHE A 65 -8.30 -9.45 14.72
N GLU A 66 -9.22 -9.06 15.59
CA GLU A 66 -10.64 -8.87 15.25
C GLU A 66 -10.86 -7.48 14.65
N VAL A 67 -11.64 -7.42 13.58
CA VAL A 67 -12.11 -6.19 12.94
C VAL A 67 -13.52 -5.91 13.45
N ASP A 68 -13.78 -4.67 13.87
CA ASP A 68 -15.10 -4.29 14.39
C ASP A 68 -16.14 -4.29 13.24
N GLU A 69 -17.40 -4.60 13.52
CA GLU A 69 -18.46 -4.76 12.48
C GLU A 69 -18.60 -3.56 11.54
N ASN A 70 -18.43 -2.35 12.06
CA ASN A 70 -18.51 -1.09 11.31
C ASN A 70 -17.14 -0.58 10.88
N ASP A 71 -16.16 -1.46 10.70
CA ASP A 71 -14.79 -1.16 10.32
C ASP A 71 -14.28 -2.17 9.29
N TYR A 72 -13.12 -1.89 8.71
CA TYR A 72 -12.51 -2.70 7.68
C TYR A 72 -11.01 -2.42 7.58
N ILE A 73 -10.25 -3.41 7.11
CA ILE A 73 -8.81 -3.26 6.91
C ILE A 73 -8.57 -2.39 5.66
N VAL A 74 -7.67 -1.42 5.76
CA VAL A 74 -7.29 -0.52 4.65
C VAL A 74 -5.82 -0.63 4.26
N TYR A 75 -5.02 -1.20 5.17
CA TYR A 75 -3.58 -1.25 5.01
C TYR A 75 -3.02 -2.49 5.71
N VAL A 76 -2.21 -3.23 4.95
CA VAL A 76 -1.39 -4.33 5.48
C VAL A 76 0.06 -4.00 5.18
N GLU A 77 0.85 -3.87 6.24
CA GLU A 77 2.30 -3.73 6.15
C GLU A 77 2.96 -5.05 6.49
N ALA A 78 3.87 -5.46 5.63
CA ALA A 78 4.52 -6.75 5.73
C ALA A 78 6.02 -6.61 5.48
N PHE A 79 6.79 -7.43 6.18
CA PHE A 79 8.23 -7.54 6.00
C PHE A 79 8.55 -8.91 5.42
N ARG A 80 9.43 -8.94 4.42
CA ARG A 80 9.96 -10.17 3.86
C ARG A 80 11.47 -10.19 3.94
N GLU A 81 12.02 -11.36 4.24
CA GLU A 81 13.45 -11.55 4.37
C GLU A 81 13.86 -12.85 3.70
N THR A 82 15.08 -12.86 3.17
CA THR A 82 15.71 -14.05 2.58
C THR A 82 16.90 -14.47 3.44
N ALA A 83 16.70 -15.49 4.28
CA ALA A 83 17.79 -16.17 4.96
C ALA A 83 18.27 -17.38 4.12
N THR A 84 17.44 -18.41 4.02
CA THR A 84 17.61 -19.53 3.08
C THR A 84 16.59 -19.46 1.95
N GLN A 85 15.37 -19.03 2.27
CA GLN A 85 14.26 -18.81 1.36
C GLN A 85 13.58 -17.50 1.75
N GLU A 86 12.99 -16.81 0.76
CA GLU A 86 12.24 -15.59 1.04
C GLU A 86 10.91 -15.95 1.70
N THR A 87 10.69 -15.42 2.91
CA THR A 87 9.50 -15.65 3.73
C THR A 87 8.98 -14.33 4.30
N ILE A 88 7.69 -14.30 4.66
CA ILE A 88 7.10 -13.20 5.40
C ILE A 88 7.50 -13.33 6.87
N VAL A 89 8.02 -12.26 7.47
CA VAL A 89 8.57 -12.28 8.83
C VAL A 89 7.77 -11.44 9.84
N ALA A 90 7.01 -10.45 9.36
CA ALA A 90 6.14 -9.64 10.21
C ALA A 90 4.94 -9.13 9.41
N LEU A 91 3.80 -9.00 10.10
CA LEU A 91 2.55 -8.47 9.56
C LEU A 91 1.94 -7.45 10.53
N LYS A 92 1.62 -6.26 10.00
CA LYS A 92 0.83 -5.24 10.67
C LYS A 92 -0.45 -5.02 9.87
N PHE A 93 -1.58 -5.04 10.56
CA PHE A 93 -2.87 -4.67 10.00
C PHE A 93 -3.29 -3.31 10.54
N GLU A 94 -3.91 -2.50 9.68
CA GLU A 94 -4.49 -1.22 10.05
C GLU A 94 -5.87 -1.06 9.42
N THR A 95 -6.82 -0.69 10.25
CA THR A 95 -8.23 -0.50 9.89
C THR A 95 -8.54 0.94 9.52
N SER A 96 -9.70 1.18 8.92
CA SER A 96 -10.15 2.52 8.54
C SER A 96 -10.27 3.47 9.74
N LYS A 97 -10.54 2.95 10.94
CA LYS A 97 -10.58 3.72 12.20
C LYS A 97 -9.23 3.78 12.93
N GLY A 98 -8.16 3.26 12.34
CA GLY A 98 -6.80 3.33 12.91
C GLY A 98 -6.48 2.26 13.95
N LYS A 99 -7.33 1.24 14.15
CA LYS A 99 -7.03 0.06 14.97
C LYS A 99 -5.92 -0.77 14.32
N THR A 100 -4.92 -1.19 15.10
CA THR A 100 -3.81 -2.05 14.67
C THR A 100 -3.62 -3.26 15.58
N ASN A 101 -2.96 -4.33 15.12
CA ASN A 101 -2.63 -5.48 15.96
C ASN A 101 -1.61 -5.10 17.06
N LYS A 102 -1.74 -5.72 18.24
CA LYS A 102 -1.10 -5.25 19.49
C LYS A 102 0.39 -5.58 19.57
N HIS A 103 0.82 -6.71 19.02
CA HIS A 103 2.18 -7.22 19.22
C HIS A 103 3.09 -7.03 18.01
N PHE A 104 2.71 -6.14 17.08
CA PHE A 104 3.55 -5.87 15.92
C PHE A 104 4.92 -5.31 16.35
N LYS A 105 5.97 -5.91 15.78
CA LYS A 105 7.33 -5.39 15.83
C LYS A 105 7.82 -5.27 14.40
N GLU A 106 8.51 -4.17 14.11
CA GLU A 106 9.17 -4.00 12.82
C GLU A 106 10.08 -5.21 12.56
N GLY A 107 9.84 -5.88 11.44
CA GLY A 107 10.59 -7.06 11.05
C GLY A 107 11.90 -6.69 10.34
N PRO A 108 12.89 -7.58 10.34
CA PRO A 108 14.03 -7.43 9.45
C PRO A 108 13.62 -7.56 7.96
N GLY A 109 14.48 -7.10 7.06
CA GLY A 109 14.30 -7.28 5.61
C GLY A 109 13.56 -6.14 4.90
N VAL A 110 12.89 -6.48 3.80
CA VAL A 110 12.28 -5.51 2.88
C VAL A 110 10.79 -5.33 3.20
N LYS A 111 10.42 -4.10 3.55
CA LYS A 111 9.02 -3.72 3.72
C LYS A 111 8.25 -3.72 2.39
N PHE A 112 7.01 -4.18 2.43
CA PHE A 112 6.01 -3.90 1.41
C PHE A 112 4.64 -3.67 2.03
N VAL A 113 3.76 -3.10 1.22
CA VAL A 113 2.40 -2.78 1.65
C VAL A 113 1.37 -3.30 0.64
N LEU A 114 0.20 -3.67 1.15
CA LEU A 114 -1.03 -3.92 0.41
C LEU A 114 -2.03 -2.86 0.87
N GLN A 115 -2.42 -1.96 -0.03
CA GLN A 115 -3.21 -0.77 0.28
C GLN A 115 -3.93 -0.25 -0.98
N GLY A 116 -4.73 0.80 -0.82
CA GLY A 116 -5.41 1.49 -1.91
C GLY A 116 -6.92 1.32 -1.92
N GLY A 117 -7.49 0.67 -0.90
CA GLY A 117 -8.92 0.47 -0.75
C GLY A 117 -9.23 -0.40 0.48
N LYS A 118 -10.48 -0.84 0.59
CA LYS A 118 -10.90 -1.83 1.60
C LYS A 118 -10.34 -3.20 1.23
N ILE A 119 -9.60 -3.84 2.12
CA ILE A 119 -9.16 -5.24 1.92
C ILE A 119 -10.37 -6.17 2.07
N VAL A 120 -10.57 -7.03 1.08
CA VAL A 120 -11.77 -7.89 0.94
C VAL A 120 -11.42 -9.36 0.67
N GLY A 121 -10.16 -9.76 0.85
CA GLY A 121 -9.74 -11.12 0.59
C GLY A 121 -8.23 -11.23 0.53
N PHE A 122 -7.71 -12.42 0.75
CA PHE A 122 -6.27 -12.70 0.73
C PHE A 122 -5.93 -13.86 -0.19
N HIS A 123 -4.72 -13.81 -0.74
CA HIS A 123 -4.13 -14.90 -1.51
C HIS A 123 -2.62 -14.91 -1.29
N GLY A 124 -1.95 -16.00 -1.62
CA GLY A 124 -0.52 -16.08 -1.39
C GLY A 124 0.09 -17.43 -1.71
N ARG A 125 1.24 -17.67 -1.06
CA ARG A 125 1.96 -18.94 -1.15
C ARG A 125 2.49 -19.38 0.18
N SER A 126 2.37 -20.66 0.48
CA SER A 126 2.87 -21.25 1.73
C SER A 126 3.36 -22.68 1.55
N THR A 127 4.31 -23.07 2.39
CA THR A 127 4.59 -24.47 2.73
C THR A 127 4.12 -24.68 4.17
N ASN A 128 4.99 -25.13 5.06
CA ASN A 128 4.85 -24.96 6.50
C ASN A 128 5.08 -23.52 7.00
N VAL A 129 5.43 -22.59 6.11
CA VAL A 129 5.60 -21.16 6.41
C VAL A 129 5.01 -20.30 5.31
N LEU A 130 4.72 -19.03 5.64
CA LEU A 130 4.20 -18.06 4.68
C LEU A 130 5.33 -17.48 3.82
N HIS A 131 5.30 -17.75 2.52
CA HIS A 131 6.30 -17.28 1.57
C HIS A 131 5.95 -15.94 0.94
N SER A 132 4.68 -15.75 0.55
CA SER A 132 4.21 -14.51 -0.07
C SER A 132 2.77 -14.22 0.30
N LEU A 133 2.42 -12.93 0.32
CA LEU A 133 1.08 -12.46 0.62
C LEU A 133 0.65 -11.40 -0.39
N GLY A 134 -0.55 -11.58 -0.91
CA GLY A 134 -1.31 -10.63 -1.71
C GLY A 134 -2.70 -10.45 -1.12
N ALA A 135 -3.48 -9.54 -1.69
CA ALA A 135 -4.82 -9.24 -1.23
C ALA A 135 -5.72 -8.80 -2.38
N TYR A 136 -7.02 -8.86 -2.16
CA TYR A 136 -8.01 -8.19 -2.96
C TYR A 136 -8.43 -6.89 -2.28
N ILE A 137 -8.55 -5.82 -3.06
CA ILE A 137 -9.06 -4.55 -2.58
C ILE A 137 -10.34 -4.18 -3.33
N SER A 138 -11.32 -3.68 -2.60
CA SER A 138 -12.46 -2.99 -3.18
C SER A 138 -12.31 -1.50 -2.95
N ASP A 139 -12.70 -0.69 -3.93
CA ASP A 139 -12.80 0.73 -3.70
C ASP A 139 -13.82 0.96 -2.57
N PRO A 140 -13.47 1.70 -1.51
CA PRO A 140 -14.47 2.11 -0.54
C PRO A 140 -15.50 2.94 -1.32
N ILE A 141 -16.78 2.61 -1.13
CA ILE A 141 -17.90 3.42 -1.62
C ILE A 141 -17.85 4.76 -0.87
N SER A 142 -16.96 5.65 -1.31
CA SER A 142 -16.79 6.96 -0.70
C SER A 142 -17.91 7.86 -1.17
N THR A 143 -18.74 8.31 -0.22
CA THR A 143 -19.80 9.31 -0.44
C THR A 143 -19.25 10.71 -0.74
N HIS A 144 -17.93 10.90 -0.70
CA HIS A 144 -17.25 12.16 -1.01
C HIS A 144 -16.07 11.93 -1.95
N GLN A 145 -16.35 11.46 -3.17
CA GLN A 145 -15.35 11.44 -4.22
C GLN A 145 -15.12 12.87 -4.74
N LEU A 146 -13.88 13.36 -4.58
CA LEU A 146 -13.41 14.47 -5.39
C LEU A 146 -13.27 13.97 -6.82
N HIS A 147 -14.17 14.42 -7.69
CA HIS A 147 -14.14 14.07 -9.10
C HIS A 147 -12.97 14.81 -9.78
N GLY A 148 -12.02 14.06 -10.31
CA GLY A 148 -10.87 14.62 -11.01
C GLY A 148 -10.19 13.58 -11.89
N LYS A 149 -9.51 14.05 -12.94
CA LYS A 149 -8.70 13.20 -13.83
C LYS A 149 -7.28 13.72 -13.87
N TRP A 150 -6.32 12.85 -13.53
CA TRP A 150 -4.92 13.14 -13.77
C TRP A 150 -4.64 13.17 -15.28
N THR A 151 -4.08 14.28 -15.76
CA THR A 151 -3.58 14.38 -17.14
C THR A 151 -2.11 14.76 -17.12
N LYS A 152 -1.26 13.92 -17.74
CA LYS A 152 0.14 14.28 -17.97
C LYS A 152 0.20 15.36 -19.05
N LYS A 153 0.65 16.57 -18.70
CA LYS A 153 0.92 17.64 -19.66
C LYS A 153 2.38 17.56 -20.12
N LYS A 154 2.62 17.77 -21.41
CA LYS A 154 3.98 17.98 -21.95
C LYS A 154 4.31 19.46 -21.83
N LYS A 155 5.58 19.77 -21.56
CA LYS A 155 6.07 21.14 -21.62
C LYS A 155 6.21 21.52 -23.09
N GLU A 156 5.57 22.60 -23.52
CA GLU A 156 5.85 23.20 -24.83
C GLU A 156 7.21 23.91 -24.74
N GLU A 157 8.10 23.62 -25.69
CA GLU A 157 9.41 24.26 -25.78
C GLU A 157 9.23 25.70 -26.26
N ALA A 158 9.19 26.65 -25.33
CA ALA A 158 9.35 28.04 -25.66
C ALA A 158 10.77 28.24 -26.22
N LYS A 159 10.88 28.77 -27.43
CA LYS A 159 12.16 29.16 -28.03
C LYS A 159 12.75 30.28 -27.16
N GLN A 160 13.84 29.98 -26.44
CA GLN A 160 14.58 30.88 -25.54
C GLN A 160 13.96 31.21 -24.15
N GLU A 161 13.48 30.22 -23.40
CA GLU A 161 13.24 30.40 -21.95
C GLU A 161 14.21 29.60 -21.09
N MET A 162 14.73 30.23 -20.03
CA MET A 162 15.55 29.58 -19.00
C MET A 162 14.69 28.58 -18.23
N THR A 163 14.94 27.28 -18.43
CA THR A 163 14.21 26.22 -17.74
C THR A 163 14.94 25.78 -16.47
N PRO A 164 14.22 25.41 -15.39
CA PRO A 164 14.87 24.83 -14.22
C PRO A 164 15.63 23.55 -14.60
N ALA A 165 16.85 23.41 -14.09
CA ALA A 165 17.61 22.17 -14.17
C ALA A 165 16.86 21.01 -13.49
N ILE A 166 17.14 19.76 -13.89
CA ILE A 166 16.56 18.56 -13.28
C ILE A 166 16.86 18.56 -11.78
N ARG A 167 15.83 18.49 -10.95
CA ARG A 167 15.91 18.66 -9.49
C ARG A 167 14.76 17.97 -8.77
N GLY A 168 15.00 17.59 -7.52
CA GLY A 168 13.99 17.08 -6.59
C GLY A 168 13.69 18.06 -5.46
N TRP A 169 12.69 17.74 -4.62
CA TRP A 169 12.33 18.50 -3.41
C TRP A 169 12.14 20.02 -3.62
N THR A 170 11.40 20.39 -4.67
CA THR A 170 11.01 21.77 -4.95
C THR A 170 9.71 22.15 -4.21
N ALA A 171 9.59 23.38 -3.76
CA ALA A 171 8.28 23.94 -3.37
C ALA A 171 7.58 24.49 -4.61
N SER A 172 6.29 24.22 -4.79
CA SER A 172 5.53 24.78 -5.91
C SER A 172 4.08 25.06 -5.56
N THR A 173 3.49 26.06 -6.21
CA THR A 173 2.08 26.44 -6.06
C THR A 173 1.55 27.08 -7.34
N SER A 174 0.24 27.02 -7.58
CA SER A 174 -0.38 27.83 -8.63
C SER A 174 -0.53 29.28 -8.16
N GLY A 175 -0.30 30.25 -9.06
CA GLY A 175 -0.43 31.67 -8.73
C GLY A 175 -0.69 32.54 -9.95
N THR A 176 -0.87 33.84 -9.70
CA THR A 176 -0.94 34.86 -10.75
C THR A 176 0.21 35.83 -10.58
N VAL A 177 1.06 35.97 -11.60
CA VAL A 177 2.19 36.91 -11.64
C VAL A 177 1.95 37.86 -12.80
N ASN A 178 1.90 39.17 -12.54
CA ASN A 178 1.65 40.20 -13.56
C ASN A 178 0.39 39.94 -14.42
N GLY A 179 -0.69 39.46 -13.79
CA GLY A 179 -1.96 39.15 -14.46
C GLY A 179 -1.99 37.80 -15.20
N LYS A 180 -0.88 37.07 -15.26
CA LYS A 180 -0.75 35.78 -15.93
C LYS A 180 -0.87 34.64 -14.91
N LYS A 181 -1.72 33.65 -15.18
CA LYS A 181 -1.87 32.46 -14.32
C LYS A 181 -0.79 31.44 -14.65
N GLY A 182 -0.24 30.77 -13.65
CA GLY A 182 0.84 29.81 -13.86
C GLY A 182 1.21 29.01 -12.62
N LEU A 183 2.29 28.24 -12.73
CA LEU A 183 2.93 27.49 -11.65
C LEU A 183 4.18 28.24 -11.18
N LEU A 184 4.26 28.59 -9.90
CA LEU A 184 5.47 29.09 -9.25
C LEU A 184 6.25 27.91 -8.66
N MET A 185 7.57 27.89 -8.84
CA MET A 185 8.50 26.90 -8.29
C MET A 185 9.67 27.60 -7.62
N HIS A 186 10.03 27.20 -6.40
CA HIS A 186 11.18 27.72 -5.68
C HIS A 186 12.17 26.61 -5.27
N GLY A 187 13.45 26.89 -5.50
CA GLY A 187 14.59 26.12 -5.04
C GLY A 187 14.62 24.69 -5.55
N GLY A 188 15.04 23.78 -4.69
CA GLY A 188 15.16 22.35 -4.96
C GLY A 188 16.55 21.82 -4.66
N LYS A 189 16.76 20.54 -4.97
CA LYS A 189 18.02 19.85 -4.78
C LYS A 189 18.49 19.23 -6.09
N ALA A 190 19.73 19.52 -6.46
CA ALA A 190 20.40 18.95 -7.61
C ALA A 190 20.66 17.45 -7.40
N VAL A 191 20.94 16.76 -8.51
CA VAL A 191 21.39 15.35 -8.50
C VAL A 191 22.69 15.19 -7.69
N THR A 192 23.54 16.22 -7.66
CA THR A 192 24.78 16.30 -6.88
C THR A 192 24.58 16.58 -5.39
N ASN A 193 23.32 16.69 -4.92
CA ASN A 193 22.91 17.12 -3.58
C ASN A 193 23.03 18.62 -3.26
N ASP A 194 23.49 19.46 -4.19
CA ASP A 194 23.51 20.92 -4.03
C ASP A 194 22.10 21.51 -3.94
N ARG A 195 21.97 22.66 -3.28
CA ARG A 195 20.70 23.37 -3.13
C ARG A 195 20.56 24.48 -4.16
N PHE A 196 19.39 24.56 -4.79
CA PHE A 196 18.99 25.70 -5.59
C PHE A 196 18.19 26.69 -4.74
N ASP A 197 18.35 27.98 -5.03
CA ASP A 197 17.62 29.10 -4.40
C ASP A 197 16.98 30.03 -5.45
N ASP A 198 16.79 29.50 -6.67
CA ASP A 198 16.17 30.18 -7.79
C ASP A 198 14.63 30.09 -7.73
N LEU A 199 13.96 31.06 -8.36
CA LEU A 199 12.51 31.14 -8.45
C LEU A 199 12.10 31.12 -9.93
N PHE A 200 11.22 30.19 -10.30
CA PHE A 200 10.66 30.07 -11.65
C PHE A 200 9.16 30.25 -11.66
N PHE A 201 8.65 30.82 -12.75
CA PHE A 201 7.22 30.89 -13.05
C PHE A 201 6.96 30.28 -14.43
N TYR A 202 6.04 29.32 -14.49
CA TYR A 202 5.58 28.71 -15.74
C TYR A 202 4.15 29.16 -16.02
N GLU A 203 4.00 30.06 -17.00
CA GLU A 203 2.70 30.58 -17.43
C GLU A 203 1.86 29.49 -18.10
N PHE A 204 0.58 29.44 -17.76
CA PHE A 204 -0.39 28.63 -18.48
C PHE A 204 -0.95 29.45 -19.63
N ASN A 205 -0.56 29.11 -20.86
CA ASN A 205 -1.25 29.63 -22.03
C ASN A 205 -2.69 29.11 -22.02
N SER A 206 -3.63 30.02 -22.25
CA SER A 206 -5.03 29.63 -22.46
C SER A 206 -5.08 28.87 -23.78
N ALA A 207 -5.54 27.63 -23.75
CA ALA A 207 -5.83 26.85 -24.95
C ALA A 207 -7.07 27.39 -25.66
#